data_AF-A0A350I3L4-F1
#
_entry.id   AF-A0A350I3L4-F1
#
_cell.length_a   1.000
_cell.length_b   1.000
_cell.length_c   1.000
_cell.angle_alpha   90.00
_cell.angle_beta   90.00
_cell.angle_gamma   90.00
#
_symmetry.space_group_name_H-M   'P 1'
#
loop_
_entity.id
_entity.type
_entity.pdbx_description
1 polymer ?
#
loop_
_entity_poly.entity_id
_entity_poly.type
_entity_poly.pdbx_seq_one_letter_code
_entity_poly.pdbx_strand_id
1 'polypeptide(L)' 'LAEAILAHQFVPKSALPEKVAELMNKVGLSPRFIKKYPHEFSGGQRQRIAIARALAVEPKLL' A
#
# COMPACT_ATOMS: atom_id res chain seq x y z
N LEU A 1 -4.46 1.21 1.49
CA LEU A 1 -3.02 1.36 1.80
C LEU A 1 -2.77 2.56 2.71
N ALA A 2 -3.22 3.75 2.33
CA ALA A 2 -3.09 4.97 3.14
C ALA A 2 -3.56 4.81 4.60
N GLU A 3 -4.70 4.17 4.82
CA GLU A 3 -5.24 3.90 6.15
C GLU A 3 -4.28 3.11 7.05
N ALA A 4 -3.64 2.06 6.52
CA ALA A 4 -2.69 1.24 7.28
C ALA A 4 -1.45 2.04 7.70
N ILE A 5 -0.97 2.94 6.83
CA ILE A 5 0.18 3.80 7.12
C ILE A 5 -0.19 4.86 8.17
N LEU A 6 -1.37 5.47 8.04
CA LEU A 6 -1.86 6.52 8.95
C LEU A 6 -2.18 5.97 10.34
N ALA A 7 -2.73 4.75 10.43
CA ALA A 7 -3.07 4.10 11.70
C ALA A 7 -1.84 3.88 12.60
N HIS A 8 -0.65 3.75 12.01
CA HIS A 8 0.58 3.47 12.73
C HIS A 8 1.61 4.62 12.68
N GLN A 9 1.23 5.79 12.17
CA GLN A 9 2.04 7.02 12.13
C GLN A 9 3.48 6.87 11.57
N PHE A 10 3.72 5.93 10.66
CA PHE A 10 5.06 5.65 10.15
C PHE A 10 5.70 6.78 9.33
N VAL A 11 4.88 7.67 8.78
CA VAL A 11 5.35 8.82 7.98
C VAL A 11 4.48 10.05 8.23
N PRO A 12 5.03 11.27 8.09
CA PRO A 12 4.22 12.49 8.06
C PRO A 12 3.22 12.43 6.89
N LYS A 13 2.05 13.07 7.05
CA LYS A 13 0.99 13.07 6.02
C LYS A 13 1.48 13.51 4.64
N SER A 14 2.45 14.43 4.59
CA SER A 14 3.08 14.90 3.34
C SER A 14 3.83 13.80 2.58
N ALA A 15 4.39 12.81 3.28
CA ALA A 15 5.13 11.69 2.69
C ALA A 15 4.25 10.47 2.37
N LEU A 16 2.95 10.52 2.71
CA LEU A 16 2.00 9.43 2.47
C LEU A 16 1.90 9.01 1.00
N PRO A 17 1.82 9.92 0.01
CA PRO A 17 1.70 9.54 -1.39
C PRO A 17 2.92 8.75 -1.89
N GLU A 18 4.11 9.16 -1.48
CA GLU A 18 5.37 8.53 -1.86
C GLU A 18 5.48 7.13 -1.24
N LYS A 19 5.15 6.98 0.05
CA LYS A 19 5.15 5.68 0.73
C LYS A 19 4.16 4.70 0.12
N VAL A 20 2.96 5.17 -0.24
CA VAL A 20 1.95 4.33 -0.92
C VAL A 20 2.46 3.89 -2.29
N ALA A 21 3.12 4.77 -3.05
CA ALA A 21 3.70 4.45 -4.34
C ALA A 21 4.83 3.40 -4.23
N GLU A 22 5.71 3.55 -3.23
CA GLU A 22 6.76 2.57 -2.92
C GLU A 22 6.17 1.18 -2.63
N LEU A 23 5.15 1.10 -1.78
CA LEU A 23 4.49 -0.16 -1.44
C LEU A 23 3.80 -0.81 -2.64
N MET A 24 3.15 -0.01 -3.50
CA MET A 24 2.55 -0.52 -4.74
C MET A 24 3.62 -1.14 -5.64
N ASN A 25 4.76 -0.45 -5.82
CA ASN A 25 5.88 -0.96 -6.60
C ASN A 25 6.45 -2.26 -6.02
N LYS A 26 6.62 -2.35 -4.69
CA LYS A 26 7.11 -3.56 -4.01
C LYS A 26 6.26 -4.80 -4.28
N VAL A 27 4.94 -4.62 -4.46
CA VAL A 27 4.02 -5.72 -4.78
C VAL A 27 3.65 -5.80 -6.27
N GLY A 28 4.45 -5.18 -7.16
CA GLY A 28 4.26 -5.27 -8.60
C GLY A 28 2.94 -4.65 -9.10
N LEU A 29 2.47 -3.58 -8.45
CA LEU A 29 1.30 -2.81 -8.86
C LEU A 29 1.71 -1.40 -9.26
N SER A 30 1.09 -0.88 -10.33
CA SER A 30 1.36 0.49 -10.76
C SER A 30 0.82 1.50 -9.73
N PRO A 31 1.61 2.48 -9.28
CA PRO A 31 1.14 3.57 -8.41
C PRO A 31 0.02 4.41 -9.04
N ARG A 32 -0.16 4.35 -10.37
CA ARG A 32 -1.29 5.00 -11.05
C ARG A 32 -2.64 4.44 -10.59
N PHE A 33 -2.66 3.23 -10.00
CA PHE A 33 -3.87 2.59 -9.50
C PHE A 33 -4.29 3.05 -8.11
N ILE A 34 -3.57 3.98 -7.47
CA ILE A 34 -3.90 4.49 -6.13
C ILE A 34 -5.34 5.03 -6.02
N LYS A 35 -5.89 5.56 -7.12
CA LYS A 35 -7.26 6.10 -7.18
C LYS A 35 -8.34 5.06 -7.48
N LYS A 36 -7.97 3.80 -7.73
CA LYS A 36 -8.94 2.74 -8.01
C LYS A 36 -9.61 2.25 -6.72
N TYR A 37 -10.89 1.94 -6.81
CA TYR A 37 -11.67 1.28 -5.77
C TYR A 37 -11.34 -0.21 -5.69
N PRO A 38 -11.53 -0.86 -4.52
CA PRO A 38 -11.21 -2.28 -4.32
C PRO A 38 -11.85 -3.24 -5.34
N HIS A 39 -13.06 -2.95 -5.82
CA HIS A 39 -13.78 -3.78 -6.79
C HIS A 39 -13.22 -3.68 -8.22
N GLU A 40 -12.39 -2.68 -8.52
CA GLU A 40 -11.75 -2.47 -9.84
C GLU A 40 -10.44 -3.27 -9.99
N PHE A 41 -10.03 -3.99 -8.95
CA PHE A 41 -8.86 -4.86 -8.95
C PHE A 41 -9.27 -6.32 -9.16
N SER A 42 -8.47 -7.07 -9.89
CA SER A 42 -8.62 -8.53 -9.98
C SER A 42 -8.36 -9.20 -8.61
N GLY A 43 -8.78 -10.46 -8.46
CA GLY A 43 -8.53 -11.22 -7.23
C GLY A 43 -7.05 -11.25 -6.82
N GLY A 44 -6.16 -11.53 -7.77
CA GLY A 44 -4.71 -11.53 -7.53
C GLY A 44 -4.16 -10.14 -7.21
N GLN A 45 -4.69 -9.07 -7.80
CA GLN A 45 -4.31 -7.70 -7.44
C GLN A 45 -4.73 -7.36 -6.00
N ARG A 46 -5.93 -7.77 -5.57
CA ARG A 46 -6.40 -7.58 -4.18
C ARG A 46 -5.52 -8.33 -3.17
N GLN A 47 -5.06 -9.54 -3.49
CA GLN A 47 -4.09 -10.25 -2.65
C GLN A 47 -2.77 -9.47 -2.53
N ARG A 48 -2.24 -8.94 -3.63
CA ARG A 48 -1.04 -8.10 -3.61
C ARG A 48 -1.22 -6.82 -2.79
N ILE A 49 -2.39 -6.20 -2.85
CA ILE A 49 -2.74 -5.06 -1.97
C ILE A 49 -2.75 -5.47 -0.50
N ALA A 50 -3.26 -6.67 -0.16
CA ALA A 50 -3.24 -7.18 1.22
C ALA A 50 -1.80 -7.37 1.72
N ILE A 51 -0.91 -7.94 0.90
CA ILE A 51 0.52 -8.05 1.20
C ILE A 51 1.14 -6.66 1.40
N ALA A 52 0.87 -5.71 0.51
CA ALA A 52 1.37 -4.34 0.65
C ALA A 52 0.90 -3.67 1.95
N ARG A 53 -0.32 -3.96 2.43
CA ARG A 53 -0.80 -3.47 3.74
C ARG A 53 -0.02 -4.08 4.90
N ALA A 54 0.32 -5.36 4.85
CA ALA A 54 1.15 -6.00 5.87
C ALA A 54 2.59 -5.47 5.86
N LEU A 55 3.14 -5.14 4.68
CA LEU A 55 4.45 -4.51 4.54
C LEU A 55 4.44 -3.04 4.97
N ALA A 56 3.30 -2.37 4.90
CA ALA A 56 3.15 -0.96 5.28
C ALA A 56 3.47 -0.69 6.75
N VAL A 57 3.42 -1.72 7.61
CA VAL A 57 3.72 -1.61 9.03
C VAL A 57 5.19 -1.85 9.41
N GLU A 58 6.07 -1.86 8.40
CA GLU A 58 7.51 -2.09 8.55
C GLU A 58 7.85 -3.23 9.54
N PRO A 59 7.34 -4.45 9.28
CA PRO A 59 7.61 -5.57 10.17
C PRO A 59 9.12 -5.82 10.20
N LYS A 60 9.69 -5.95 11.41
CA LYS A 60 11.13 -6.23 11.61
C LYS A 60 11.54 -7.62 11.11
N LEU A 61 10.59 -8.48 10.74
CA LEU A 61 10.83 -9.83 10.23
C LEU A 61 9.70 -10.24 9.27
N LEU A 62 10.06 -10.88 8.15
CA LEU A 62 9.15 -11.57 7.21
C LEU A 62 9.57 -13.04 7.09
#